data_AF-J9EI87-F1
#
_entry.id   AF-J9EI87-F1
#
_cell.length_a   1.000
_cell.length_b   1.000
_cell.length_c   1.000
_cell.angle_alpha   90.00
_cell.angle_beta   90.00
_cell.angle_gamma   90.00
#
_symmetry.space_group_name_H-M   'P 1'
#
loop_
_entity.id
_entity.type
_entity.pdbx_description
1 polymer ?
#
loop_
_entity_poly.entity_id
_entity_poly.type
_entity_poly.pdbx_seq_one_letter_code
_entity_poly.pdbx_strand_id
1 'polypeptide(L)'
;MYKSDRYRDSVSWQSYRAVPSLSSVEQRNSEETRPIANVSLCYVIYTCNIIIMVAGTASLAMGAWLRTDSRFRDFLSQRYRNVVEEAFWQAPTLYVFSYILIVVGMCMVVISMIGCCGASTDSRVLLLIYAVTVCILMLCTISSKTYLIFRKYGIDVEVSDALTYMVQNYYQGAGIVQESLDRLQQAFRCCGNAGCSDFRFLHQDIPRSCDIRCDGCHYRIMVALRIGFSVAFVIFAIVVVAELIAVASALILVMKSKSSTLLNKMGCRRSHYGSKYYKHAPDQYVDLNSLRSDDCPVPDRHYSERFTSQKKY
;
A
#
# COMPACT_ATOMS: atom_id res chain seq x y z
N MET A 1 -91.51 28.61 -24.79
CA MET A 1 -90.89 29.67 -23.94
C MET A 1 -90.49 29.04 -22.61
N TYR A 2 -89.20 28.76 -22.39
CA TYR A 2 -88.41 29.19 -21.21
C TYR A 2 -87.04 28.46 -21.23
N LYS A 3 -86.00 29.13 -20.74
CA LYS A 3 -84.56 28.89 -20.99
C LYS A 3 -83.84 28.78 -19.63
N SER A 4 -82.65 28.16 -19.65
CA SER A 4 -81.43 28.51 -18.88
C SER A 4 -81.25 28.03 -17.42
N ASP A 5 -80.25 27.14 -17.29
CA ASP A 5 -79.05 27.16 -16.42
C ASP A 5 -79.08 27.12 -14.88
N ARG A 6 -77.97 26.52 -14.37
CA ARG A 6 -77.30 26.68 -13.06
C ARG A 6 -77.83 25.84 -11.87
N TYR A 7 -77.04 25.32 -10.91
CA TYR A 7 -75.59 25.32 -10.61
C TYR A 7 -75.40 24.65 -9.22
N ARG A 8 -74.35 23.84 -9.03
CA ARG A 8 -73.60 23.52 -7.77
C ARG A 8 -74.38 22.94 -6.57
N ASP A 9 -73.83 22.13 -5.68
CA ASP A 9 -72.46 21.93 -5.21
C ASP A 9 -72.32 20.56 -4.54
N SER A 10 -71.18 19.90 -4.75
CA SER A 10 -70.29 19.42 -3.69
C SER A 10 -69.33 18.41 -4.29
N VAL A 11 -68.03 18.67 -4.21
CA VAL A 11 -67.05 17.79 -3.57
C VAL A 11 -65.71 18.53 -3.64
N SER A 12 -65.26 19.03 -2.49
CA SER A 12 -63.88 19.42 -2.27
C SER A 12 -63.03 18.17 -2.04
N TRP A 13 -61.97 17.99 -2.83
CA TRP A 13 -60.84 17.11 -2.44
C TRP A 13 -59.58 17.96 -2.33
N GLN A 14 -59.17 18.17 -1.08
CA GLN A 14 -57.90 18.78 -0.71
C GLN A 14 -56.72 17.94 -1.22
N SER A 15 -55.76 18.63 -1.83
CA SER A 15 -54.32 18.35 -1.89
C SER A 15 -53.84 16.90 -1.69
N TYR A 16 -53.71 16.16 -2.79
CA TYR A 16 -52.77 15.04 -2.84
C TYR A 16 -51.34 15.61 -2.87
N ARG A 17 -50.69 15.68 -1.71
CA ARG A 17 -49.24 15.83 -1.61
C ARG A 17 -48.64 14.52 -2.12
N ALA A 18 -48.11 14.51 -3.35
CA ALA A 18 -47.46 13.33 -3.92
C ALA A 18 -46.32 12.88 -2.99
N VAL A 19 -46.49 11.74 -2.32
CA VAL A 19 -45.44 11.11 -1.54
C VAL A 19 -44.44 10.51 -2.55
N PRO A 20 -43.16 10.87 -2.53
CA PRO A 20 -42.18 10.30 -3.45
C PRO A 20 -42.12 8.77 -3.27
N SER A 21 -42.07 8.02 -4.36
CA SER A 21 -42.00 6.56 -4.32
C SER A 21 -40.73 6.11 -3.59
N LEU A 22 -40.79 5.01 -2.83
CA LEU A 22 -39.64 4.47 -2.09
C LEU A 22 -38.41 4.27 -2.99
N SER A 23 -38.62 3.86 -4.26
CA SER A 23 -37.57 3.74 -5.27
C SER A 23 -36.92 5.08 -5.66
N SER A 24 -37.70 6.16 -5.71
CA SER A 24 -37.18 7.50 -6.00
C SER A 24 -36.42 8.10 -4.81
N VAL A 25 -36.81 7.76 -3.58
CA VAL A 25 -36.07 8.11 -2.35
C VAL A 25 -34.77 7.31 -2.24
N GLU A 26 -34.81 6.01 -2.53
CA GLU A 26 -33.63 5.13 -2.56
C GLU A 26 -32.63 5.55 -3.65
N GLN A 27 -33.12 5.88 -4.86
CA GLN A 27 -32.28 6.43 -5.93
C GLN A 27 -31.68 7.78 -5.55
N ARG A 28 -32.49 8.72 -5.01
CA ARG A 28 -31.99 10.04 -4.61
C ARG A 28 -30.95 9.94 -3.49
N ASN A 29 -31.17 9.09 -2.48
CA ASN A 29 -30.18 8.81 -1.45
C ASN A 29 -28.91 8.19 -2.05
N SER A 30 -29.04 7.26 -2.98
CA SER A 30 -27.89 6.65 -3.68
C SER A 30 -27.13 7.65 -4.55
N GLU A 31 -27.80 8.66 -5.11
CA GLU A 31 -27.21 9.67 -5.99
C GLU A 31 -26.56 10.82 -5.20
N GLU A 32 -27.10 11.18 -4.04
CA GLU A 32 -26.56 12.18 -3.10
C GLU A 32 -25.38 11.64 -2.27
N THR A 33 -25.38 10.34 -1.94
CA THR A 33 -24.26 9.68 -1.23
C THR A 33 -23.03 9.51 -2.12
N ARG A 34 -23.21 9.38 -3.45
CA ARG A 34 -22.12 9.22 -4.43
C ARG A 34 -21.10 10.37 -4.43
N PRO A 35 -21.46 11.66 -4.56
CA PRO A 35 -20.49 12.75 -4.56
C PRO A 35 -19.71 12.85 -3.24
N ILE A 36 -20.39 12.67 -2.11
CA ILE A 36 -19.80 12.73 -0.76
C ILE A 36 -18.76 11.60 -0.57
N ALA A 37 -19.12 10.36 -0.93
CA ALA A 37 -18.23 9.21 -0.82
C ALA A 37 -16.95 9.36 -1.67
N ASN A 38 -17.05 9.99 -2.84
CA ASN A 38 -15.90 10.20 -3.73
C ASN A 38 -14.92 11.23 -3.16
N VAL A 39 -15.42 12.32 -2.59
CA VAL A 39 -14.58 13.35 -1.96
C VAL A 39 -13.90 12.78 -0.71
N SER A 40 -14.62 11.98 0.10
CA SER A 40 -14.01 11.32 1.26
C SER A 40 -12.94 10.32 0.88
N LEU A 41 -13.11 9.56 -0.21
CA LEU A 41 -12.10 8.60 -0.69
C LEU A 41 -10.81 9.30 -1.10
N CYS A 42 -10.89 10.39 -1.88
CA CYS A 42 -9.71 11.16 -2.26
C CYS A 42 -8.98 11.73 -1.04
N TYR A 43 -9.73 12.25 -0.06
CA TYR A 43 -9.14 12.78 1.19
C TYR A 43 -8.41 11.69 1.98
N VAL A 44 -9.03 10.51 2.17
CA VAL A 44 -8.41 9.39 2.89
C VAL A 44 -7.14 8.91 2.17
N ILE A 45 -7.17 8.73 0.85
CA ILE A 45 -5.99 8.32 0.08
C ILE A 45 -4.88 9.36 0.23
N TYR A 46 -5.21 10.65 0.10
CA TYR A 46 -4.24 11.72 0.21
C TYR A 46 -3.59 11.76 1.60
N THR A 47 -4.40 11.81 2.67
CA THR A 47 -3.89 11.86 4.05
C THR A 47 -3.08 10.62 4.42
N CYS A 48 -3.53 9.41 4.06
CA CYS A 48 -2.78 8.19 4.32
C CYS A 48 -1.44 8.17 3.59
N ASN A 49 -1.39 8.57 2.31
CA ASN A 49 -0.13 8.63 1.56
C ASN A 49 0.83 9.68 2.11
N ILE A 50 0.34 10.83 2.63
CA ILE A 50 1.19 11.80 3.32
C ILE A 50 1.84 11.19 4.58
N ILE A 51 1.08 10.43 5.38
CA ILE A 51 1.62 9.75 6.57
C ILE A 51 2.70 8.73 6.15
N ILE A 52 2.44 7.93 5.11
CA ILE A 52 3.41 6.94 4.60
C ILE A 52 4.66 7.64 4.04
N MET A 53 4.49 8.78 3.38
CA MET A 53 5.60 9.58 2.87
C MET A 53 6.50 10.08 4.02
N VAL A 54 5.90 10.63 5.08
CA VAL A 54 6.65 11.07 6.27
C VAL A 54 7.38 9.89 6.91
N ALA A 55 6.71 8.76 7.12
CA ALA A 55 7.34 7.55 7.66
C ALA A 55 8.48 7.02 6.77
N GLY A 56 8.30 7.07 5.45
CA GLY A 56 9.32 6.69 4.46
C GLY A 56 10.55 7.58 4.51
N THR A 57 10.35 8.91 4.56
CA THR A 57 11.47 9.88 4.69
C THR A 57 12.23 9.70 6.01
N ALA A 58 11.53 9.47 7.12
CA ALA A 58 12.16 9.20 8.41
C ALA A 58 12.97 7.89 8.39
N SER A 59 12.43 6.83 7.78
CA SER A 59 13.11 5.53 7.66
C SER A 59 14.37 5.62 6.79
N LEU A 60 14.28 6.33 5.66
CA LEU A 60 15.41 6.62 4.78
C LEU A 60 16.49 7.42 5.51
N ALA A 61 16.11 8.50 6.20
CA ALA A 61 17.03 9.34 6.97
C ALA A 61 17.73 8.52 8.06
N MET A 62 16.99 7.67 8.78
CA MET A 62 17.56 6.75 9.77
C MET A 62 18.54 5.77 9.14
N GLY A 63 18.18 5.14 8.02
CA GLY A 63 19.07 4.23 7.29
C GLY A 63 20.35 4.90 6.80
N ALA A 64 20.24 6.13 6.27
CA ALA A 64 21.38 6.93 5.85
C ALA A 64 22.27 7.34 7.05
N TRP A 65 21.66 7.74 8.17
CA TRP A 65 22.36 8.08 9.41
C TRP A 65 23.18 6.89 9.95
N LEU A 66 22.56 5.70 10.02
CA LEU A 66 23.24 4.47 10.42
C LEU A 66 24.47 4.15 9.53
N ARG A 67 24.47 4.65 8.29
CA ARG A 67 25.56 4.41 7.33
C ARG A 67 26.67 5.45 7.39
N THR A 68 26.35 6.71 7.70
CA THR A 68 27.30 7.83 7.68
C THR A 68 28.04 8.01 9.00
N ASP A 69 27.43 7.64 10.13
CA ASP A 69 28.03 7.79 11.45
C ASP A 69 29.28 6.91 11.60
N SER A 70 30.43 7.54 11.84
CA SER A 70 31.72 6.87 11.97
C SER A 70 31.80 6.03 13.24
N ARG A 71 31.25 6.51 14.37
CA ARG A 71 31.19 5.74 15.63
C ARG A 71 30.46 4.41 15.45
N PHE A 72 29.33 4.42 14.73
CA PHE A 72 28.58 3.20 14.45
C PHE A 72 29.35 2.27 13.49
N ARG A 73 29.99 2.81 12.46
CA ARG A 73 30.84 2.03 11.54
C ARG A 73 32.06 1.41 12.22
N ASP A 74 32.68 2.11 13.16
CA ASP A 74 33.88 1.64 13.89
C ASP A 74 33.50 0.55 14.89
N PHE A 75 32.37 0.71 15.59
CA PHE A 75 31.78 -0.33 16.42
C PHE A 75 31.46 -1.61 15.62
N LEU A 76 30.92 -1.45 14.40
CA LEU A 76 30.64 -2.58 13.50
C LEU A 76 31.93 -3.19 12.94
N SER A 77 32.90 -2.40 12.51
CA SER A 77 34.12 -2.90 11.84
C SER A 77 35.01 -3.70 12.79
N GLN A 78 35.15 -3.25 14.05
CA GLN A 78 35.93 -3.95 15.08
C GLN A 78 35.30 -5.29 15.49
N ARG A 79 33.97 -5.38 15.40
CA ARG A 79 33.21 -6.63 15.62
C ARG A 79 33.21 -7.56 14.40
N TYR A 80 33.39 -7.01 13.20
CA TYR A 80 33.20 -7.71 11.92
C TYR A 80 34.50 -8.24 11.28
N ARG A 81 35.64 -7.56 11.46
CA ARG A 81 36.92 -7.94 10.83
C ARG A 81 37.47 -9.30 11.24
N ASN A 82 37.08 -9.83 12.40
CA ASN A 82 37.56 -11.13 12.88
C ASN A 82 36.69 -12.32 12.42
N VAL A 83 35.52 -12.06 11.82
CA VAL A 83 34.50 -13.08 11.48
C VAL A 83 34.57 -13.47 10.00
N VAL A 84 35.17 -12.63 9.16
CA VAL A 84 35.02 -12.70 7.69
C VAL A 84 36.33 -13.10 7.04
N GLU A 85 36.73 -14.34 7.25
CA GLU A 85 37.48 -15.01 6.20
C GLU A 85 36.76 -16.27 5.73
N GLU A 86 36.12 -17.06 6.60
CA GLU A 86 35.42 -18.26 6.15
C GLU A 86 34.19 -18.55 7.03
N ALA A 87 33.04 -18.83 6.40
CA ALA A 87 31.79 -19.36 6.96
C ALA A 87 30.60 -18.40 7.25
N PHE A 88 29.59 -18.55 6.38
CA PHE A 88 28.18 -18.76 6.72
C PHE A 88 27.29 -17.55 7.14
N TRP A 89 26.55 -17.02 6.16
CA TRP A 89 25.16 -16.49 6.14
C TRP A 89 24.52 -15.67 7.30
N GLN A 90 25.15 -15.40 8.45
CA GLN A 90 24.47 -14.73 9.57
C GLN A 90 25.25 -13.57 10.24
N ALA A 91 26.27 -13.02 9.59
CA ALA A 91 26.87 -11.74 9.96
C ALA A 91 26.86 -10.81 8.76
N PRO A 92 25.69 -10.17 8.48
CA PRO A 92 25.68 -8.71 8.34
C PRO A 92 24.31 -8.11 8.73
N THR A 93 23.65 -8.60 9.78
CA THR A 93 22.24 -8.21 10.07
C THR A 93 22.05 -6.69 10.19
N LEU A 94 22.92 -5.97 10.89
CA LEU A 94 22.81 -4.51 11.03
C LEU A 94 23.22 -3.73 9.76
N TYR A 95 24.27 -4.17 9.07
CA TYR A 95 24.69 -3.54 7.81
C TYR A 95 23.62 -3.72 6.73
N VAL A 96 23.16 -4.95 6.53
CA VAL A 96 22.04 -5.27 5.63
C VAL A 96 20.77 -4.55 6.05
N PHE A 97 20.48 -4.46 7.36
CA PHE A 97 19.32 -3.73 7.85
C PHE A 97 19.35 -2.24 7.46
N SER A 98 20.50 -1.57 7.54
CA SER A 98 20.63 -0.17 7.10
C SER A 98 20.32 0.00 5.60
N TYR A 99 20.80 -0.92 4.75
CA TYR A 99 20.49 -0.90 3.32
C TYR A 99 19.02 -1.18 3.05
N ILE A 100 18.42 -2.13 3.76
CA ILE A 100 16.98 -2.43 3.66
C ILE A 100 16.17 -1.19 4.04
N LEU A 101 16.50 -0.50 5.13
CA LEU A 101 15.83 0.73 5.54
C LEU A 101 15.92 1.83 4.46
N ILE A 102 17.07 2.00 3.82
CA ILE A 102 17.26 2.98 2.75
C ILE A 102 16.39 2.60 1.54
N VAL A 103 16.46 1.36 1.06
CA VAL A 103 15.74 0.91 -0.14
C VAL A 103 14.23 0.96 0.10
N VAL A 104 13.74 0.40 1.21
CA VAL A 104 12.32 0.41 1.57
C VAL A 104 11.84 1.84 1.79
N GLY A 105 12.60 2.68 2.49
CA GLY A 105 12.27 4.08 2.71
C GLY A 105 12.13 4.86 1.40
N MET A 106 13.07 4.70 0.46
CA MET A 106 13.01 5.29 -0.88
C MET A 106 11.76 4.82 -1.64
N CYS A 107 11.49 3.52 -1.67
CA CYS A 107 10.30 2.98 -2.32
C CYS A 107 9.02 3.56 -1.73
N MET A 108 8.90 3.62 -0.39
CA MET A 108 7.72 4.18 0.28
C MET A 108 7.49 5.64 -0.11
N VAL A 109 8.54 6.45 -0.19
CA VAL A 109 8.43 7.86 -0.61
C VAL A 109 7.93 7.97 -2.05
N VAL A 110 8.50 7.20 -2.98
CA VAL A 110 8.11 7.24 -4.41
C VAL A 110 6.66 6.79 -4.59
N ILE A 111 6.27 5.68 -3.98
CA ILE A 111 4.89 5.14 -4.08
C ILE A 111 3.89 6.14 -3.48
N SER A 112 4.22 6.73 -2.33
CA SER A 112 3.36 7.71 -1.67
C SER A 112 3.23 9.00 -2.48
N MET A 113 4.29 9.46 -3.12
CA MET A 113 4.25 10.61 -4.03
C MET A 113 3.30 10.34 -5.21
N ILE A 114 3.38 9.16 -5.82
CA ILE A 114 2.47 8.75 -6.90
C ILE A 114 1.03 8.71 -6.39
N GLY A 115 0.80 8.21 -5.17
CA GLY A 115 -0.52 8.19 -4.53
C GLY A 115 -1.10 9.59 -4.28
N CYS A 116 -0.29 10.50 -3.72
CA CYS A 116 -0.67 11.90 -3.48
C CYS A 116 -0.98 12.64 -4.79
N CYS A 117 -0.10 12.51 -5.79
CA CYS A 117 -0.30 13.10 -7.11
C CYS A 117 -1.51 12.48 -7.83
N GLY A 118 -1.71 11.17 -7.72
CA GLY A 118 -2.86 10.46 -8.30
C GLY A 118 -4.18 10.87 -7.67
N ALA A 119 -4.20 11.16 -6.36
CA ALA A 119 -5.40 11.66 -5.68
C ALA A 119 -5.70 13.15 -5.98
N SER A 120 -4.64 13.96 -6.14
CA SER A 120 -4.76 15.40 -6.38
C SER A 120 -5.01 15.77 -7.85
N THR A 121 -4.57 14.91 -8.78
CA THR A 121 -4.78 15.12 -10.21
C THR A 121 -5.90 14.22 -10.72
N ASP A 122 -6.76 14.74 -11.59
CA ASP A 122 -7.79 13.94 -12.28
C ASP A 122 -7.19 13.08 -13.42
N SER A 123 -5.89 12.75 -13.31
CA SER A 123 -5.16 12.02 -14.33
C SER A 123 -5.27 10.51 -14.11
N ARG A 124 -5.97 9.83 -15.02
CA ARG A 124 -6.18 8.37 -14.96
C ARG A 124 -4.90 7.58 -14.96
N VAL A 125 -3.90 8.07 -15.68
CA VAL A 125 -2.63 7.37 -15.86
C VAL A 125 -1.90 7.26 -14.51
N LEU A 126 -1.84 8.34 -13.72
CA LEU A 126 -1.21 8.29 -12.39
C LEU A 126 -1.97 7.38 -11.42
N LEU A 127 -3.30 7.42 -11.45
CA LEU A 127 -4.17 6.57 -10.64
C LEU A 127 -4.03 5.07 -11.01
N LEU A 128 -3.87 4.76 -12.30
CA LEU A 128 -3.58 3.40 -12.77
C LEU A 128 -2.19 2.94 -12.38
N ILE A 129 -1.17 3.79 -12.52
CA ILE A 129 0.20 3.47 -12.09
C ILE A 129 0.20 3.17 -10.60
N TYR A 130 -0.43 4.03 -9.78
CA TYR A 130 -0.58 3.78 -8.34
C TYR A 130 -1.23 2.42 -8.06
N ALA A 131 -2.38 2.12 -8.68
CA ALA A 131 -3.06 0.85 -8.50
C ALA A 131 -2.18 -0.35 -8.87
N VAL A 132 -1.47 -0.29 -10.01
CA VAL A 132 -0.56 -1.35 -10.45
C VAL A 132 0.61 -1.51 -9.48
N THR A 133 1.21 -0.42 -9.01
CA THR A 133 2.32 -0.47 -8.06
C THR A 133 1.88 -1.10 -6.73
N VAL A 134 0.72 -0.71 -6.19
CA VAL A 134 0.18 -1.30 -4.95
C VAL A 134 -0.18 -2.79 -5.16
N CYS A 135 -0.71 -3.17 -6.32
CA CYS A 135 -0.96 -4.58 -6.65
C CYS A 135 0.34 -5.40 -6.65
N ILE A 136 1.44 -4.87 -7.21
CA ILE A 136 2.74 -5.55 -7.18
C ILE A 136 3.24 -5.71 -5.74
N LEU A 137 3.12 -4.66 -4.91
CA LEU A 137 3.47 -4.74 -3.49
C LEU A 137 2.64 -5.80 -2.76
N MET A 138 1.34 -5.88 -3.04
CA MET A 138 0.45 -6.90 -2.46
C MET A 138 0.92 -8.33 -2.81
N LEU A 139 1.39 -8.57 -4.03
CA LEU A 139 1.97 -9.86 -4.40
C LEU A 139 3.28 -10.13 -3.64
N CYS A 140 4.12 -9.11 -3.47
CA CYS A 140 5.35 -9.21 -2.68
C CYS A 140 5.07 -9.46 -1.19
N THR A 141 4.06 -8.82 -0.59
CA THR A 141 3.68 -9.01 0.82
C THR A 141 3.16 -10.42 1.06
N ILE A 142 2.29 -10.94 0.18
CA ILE A 142 1.79 -12.32 0.25
C ILE A 142 2.93 -13.33 0.09
N SER A 143 3.82 -13.10 -0.88
CA SER A 143 4.97 -13.98 -1.12
C SER A 143 5.91 -14.01 0.08
N SER A 144 6.21 -12.84 0.66
CA SER A 144 7.08 -12.72 1.84
C SER A 144 6.47 -13.38 3.06
N LYS A 145 5.17 -13.17 3.32
CA LYS A 145 4.44 -13.84 4.42
C LYS A 145 4.46 -15.36 4.26
N THR A 146 4.23 -15.85 3.05
CA THR A 146 4.25 -17.29 2.75
C THR A 146 5.63 -17.87 3.00
N TYR A 147 6.69 -17.22 2.51
CA TYR A 147 8.08 -17.61 2.77
C TYR A 147 8.40 -17.68 4.27
N LEU A 148 7.99 -16.69 5.06
CA LEU A 148 8.17 -16.69 6.51
C LEU A 148 7.46 -17.86 7.21
N ILE A 149 6.25 -18.21 6.78
CA ILE A 149 5.50 -19.35 7.31
C ILE A 149 6.22 -20.66 7.01
N PHE A 150 6.75 -20.85 5.79
CA PHE A 150 7.53 -22.03 5.44
C PHE A 150 8.79 -22.16 6.30
N ARG A 151 9.54 -21.07 6.49
CA ARG A 151 10.78 -21.08 7.28
C ARG A 151 10.52 -21.39 8.77
N LYS A 152 9.36 -21.03 9.30
CA LYS A 152 8.96 -21.32 10.68
C LYS A 152 9.00 -22.81 11.02
N TYR A 153 8.74 -23.71 10.08
CA TYR A 153 8.71 -25.16 10.34
C TYR A 153 10.09 -25.76 10.64
N GLY A 154 11.18 -25.19 10.10
CA GLY A 154 12.54 -25.70 10.30
C GLY A 154 13.35 -25.00 11.39
N ILE A 155 12.86 -23.85 11.88
CA ILE A 155 13.65 -22.97 12.74
C ILE A 155 13.97 -23.58 14.11
N ASP A 156 13.12 -24.48 14.60
CA ASP A 156 13.31 -25.15 15.90
C ASP A 156 14.61 -25.97 15.93
N VAL A 157 14.78 -26.82 14.91
CA VAL A 157 15.95 -27.70 14.75
C VAL A 157 17.20 -26.85 14.47
N GLU A 158 17.09 -25.87 13.58
CA GLU A 158 18.21 -24.97 13.23
C GLU A 158 18.72 -24.20 14.46
N VAL A 159 17.81 -23.68 15.30
CA VAL A 159 18.18 -22.98 16.54
C VAL A 159 18.82 -23.93 17.55
N SER A 160 18.28 -25.14 17.71
CA SER A 160 18.84 -26.15 18.64
C SER A 160 20.25 -26.58 18.23
N ASP A 161 20.46 -26.85 16.94
CA ASP A 161 21.74 -27.28 16.41
C ASP A 161 22.79 -26.16 16.50
N ALA A 162 22.40 -24.92 16.15
CA ALA A 162 23.25 -23.74 16.30
C ALA A 162 23.64 -23.50 17.77
N LEU A 163 22.71 -23.60 18.72
CA LEU A 163 23.00 -23.44 20.15
C LEU A 163 23.92 -24.55 20.65
N THR A 164 23.70 -25.80 20.23
CA THR A 164 24.55 -26.93 20.59
C THR A 164 25.98 -26.72 20.09
N TYR A 165 26.14 -26.30 18.84
CA TYR A 165 27.44 -25.97 18.25
C TYR A 165 28.16 -24.85 19.01
N MET A 166 27.43 -23.78 19.36
CA MET A 166 28.01 -22.65 20.11
C MET A 166 28.46 -23.04 21.51
N VAL A 167 27.72 -23.91 22.20
CA VAL A 167 28.10 -24.42 23.53
C VAL A 167 29.34 -25.31 23.44
N GLN A 168 29.39 -26.25 22.49
CA GLN A 168 30.54 -27.14 22.30
C GLN A 168 31.84 -26.39 22.01
N ASN A 169 31.74 -25.33 21.19
CA ASN A 169 32.89 -24.53 20.75
C ASN A 169 33.12 -23.28 21.60
N TYR A 170 32.49 -23.16 22.78
CA TYR A 170 32.55 -21.94 23.57
C TYR A 170 33.99 -21.60 24.03
N TYR A 171 34.73 -22.57 24.56
CA TYR A 171 36.11 -22.38 25.04
C TYR A 171 37.21 -22.67 23.99
N GLN A 172 36.88 -23.40 22.93
CA GLN A 172 37.84 -23.86 21.92
C GLN A 172 37.68 -23.15 20.57
N GLY A 173 36.56 -22.46 20.35
CA GLY A 173 36.23 -21.80 19.10
C GLY A 173 36.78 -20.37 18.99
N ALA A 174 36.47 -19.72 17.88
CA ALA A 174 36.79 -18.30 17.69
C ALA A 174 36.10 -17.45 18.76
N GLY A 175 36.77 -16.38 19.22
CA GLY A 175 36.21 -15.49 20.27
C GLY A 175 34.85 -14.87 19.92
N ILE A 176 34.47 -14.88 18.64
CA ILE A 176 33.14 -14.46 18.17
C ILE A 176 32.04 -15.41 18.61
N VAL A 177 32.28 -16.71 18.64
CA VAL A 177 31.32 -17.72 19.11
C VAL A 177 31.03 -17.49 20.59
N GLN A 178 32.10 -17.28 21.37
CA GLN A 178 32.01 -16.97 22.79
C GLN A 178 31.19 -15.70 23.02
N GLU A 179 31.56 -14.59 22.38
CA GLU A 179 30.85 -13.31 22.60
C GLU A 179 29.41 -13.35 22.07
N SER A 180 29.14 -14.07 20.98
CA SER A 180 27.78 -14.20 20.47
C SER A 180 26.89 -14.99 21.43
N LEU A 181 27.39 -16.10 21.99
CA LEU A 181 26.65 -16.89 22.98
C LEU A 181 26.44 -16.10 24.27
N ASP A 182 27.44 -15.35 24.75
CA ASP A 182 27.33 -14.50 25.94
C ASP A 182 26.24 -13.44 25.79
N ARG A 183 26.18 -12.77 24.64
CA ARG A 183 25.16 -11.76 24.36
C ARG A 183 23.78 -12.38 24.28
N LEU A 184 23.67 -13.56 23.67
CA LEU A 184 22.41 -14.29 23.55
C LEU A 184 21.89 -14.75 24.91
N GLN A 185 22.75 -15.32 25.75
CA GLN A 185 22.44 -15.76 27.11
C GLN A 185 21.98 -14.59 27.98
N GLN A 186 22.67 -13.44 27.90
CA GLN A 186 22.28 -12.22 28.61
C GLN A 186 20.96 -11.64 28.10
N ALA A 187 20.75 -11.60 26.78
CA ALA A 187 19.56 -11.02 26.16
C ALA A 187 18.29 -11.82 26.48
N PHE A 188 18.37 -13.16 26.44
CA PHE A 188 17.23 -14.04 26.69
C PHE A 188 17.17 -14.56 28.13
N ARG A 189 18.14 -14.20 28.98
CA ARG A 189 18.28 -14.68 30.37
C ARG A 189 18.20 -16.21 30.45
N CYS A 190 19.11 -16.86 29.75
CA CYS A 190 19.15 -18.31 29.59
C CYS A 190 20.59 -18.83 29.65
N CYS A 191 20.77 -20.15 29.71
CA CYS A 191 22.09 -20.78 29.71
C CYS A 191 22.07 -22.07 28.90
N GLY A 192 23.09 -22.28 28.07
CA GLY A 192 23.20 -23.47 27.21
C GLY A 192 22.07 -23.61 26.19
N ASN A 193 22.00 -24.76 25.52
CA ASN A 193 20.90 -25.11 24.62
C ASN A 193 19.66 -25.54 25.43
N ALA A 194 19.82 -26.58 26.25
CA ALA A 194 18.82 -27.15 27.14
C ALA A 194 18.98 -26.71 28.59
N GLY A 195 20.14 -26.14 28.96
CA GLY A 195 20.39 -25.59 30.30
C GLY A 195 21.87 -25.58 30.67
N CYS A 196 22.15 -25.28 31.95
CA CYS A 196 23.51 -25.37 32.51
C CYS A 196 24.11 -26.79 32.49
N SER A 197 23.27 -27.83 32.30
CA SER A 197 23.73 -29.22 32.15
C SER A 197 24.64 -29.41 30.94
N ASP A 198 24.48 -28.61 29.89
CA ASP A 198 25.23 -28.77 28.65
C ASP A 198 26.72 -28.50 28.85
N PHE A 199 27.07 -27.48 29.64
CA PHE A 199 28.44 -27.18 30.03
C PHE A 199 29.01 -28.23 30.99
N ARG A 200 28.19 -28.69 31.95
CA ARG A 200 28.61 -29.74 32.91
C ARG A 200 28.93 -31.06 32.21
N PHE A 201 28.14 -31.43 31.19
CA PHE A 201 28.37 -32.64 30.40
C PHE A 201 29.73 -32.58 29.66
N LEU A 202 30.08 -31.40 29.16
CA LEU A 202 31.36 -31.14 28.51
C LEU A 202 32.54 -30.95 29.48
N HIS A 203 32.33 -31.10 30.79
CA HIS A 203 33.32 -30.83 31.83
C HIS A 203 33.91 -29.41 31.74
N GLN A 204 33.06 -28.45 31.33
CA GLN A 204 33.41 -27.03 31.22
C GLN A 204 32.77 -26.22 32.35
N ASP A 205 33.43 -25.13 32.72
CA ASP A 205 32.88 -24.19 33.68
C ASP A 205 31.68 -23.44 33.06
N ILE A 206 30.69 -23.11 33.90
CA ILE A 206 29.52 -22.35 33.47
C ILE A 206 29.94 -20.89 33.28
N PRO A 207 29.68 -20.27 32.11
CA PRO A 207 30.11 -18.90 31.86
C PRO A 207 29.34 -17.89 32.72
N ARG A 208 30.00 -16.77 33.07
CA ARG A 208 29.42 -15.72 33.92
C ARG A 208 28.23 -14.97 33.28
N SER A 209 28.04 -15.15 31.98
CA SER A 209 26.93 -14.61 31.19
C SER A 209 25.61 -15.33 31.42
N CYS A 210 25.64 -16.55 31.99
CA CYS A 210 24.45 -17.34 32.26
C CYS A 210 23.59 -16.77 33.40
N ASP A 211 22.27 -16.88 33.24
CA ASP A 211 21.30 -16.53 34.29
C ASP A 211 21.26 -17.58 35.41
N ILE A 212 20.93 -17.14 36.63
CA ILE A 212 20.89 -17.98 37.84
C ILE A 212 19.84 -19.09 37.71
N ARG A 213 18.78 -18.85 36.92
CA ARG A 213 17.70 -19.83 36.69
C ARG A 213 18.12 -21.02 35.82
N CYS A 214 19.25 -20.94 35.10
CA CYS A 214 19.76 -22.03 34.26
C CYS A 214 18.74 -22.61 33.25
N ASP A 215 17.77 -21.81 32.80
CA ASP A 215 16.81 -22.22 31.77
C ASP A 215 17.50 -22.34 30.40
N GLY A 216 17.11 -23.35 29.61
CA GLY A 216 17.64 -23.55 28.25
C GLY A 216 17.30 -22.40 27.30
N CYS A 217 18.30 -21.94 26.53
CA CYS A 217 18.10 -20.85 25.57
C CYS A 217 17.16 -21.23 24.43
N HIS A 218 17.13 -22.50 24.02
CA HIS A 218 16.24 -22.96 22.96
C HIS A 218 14.77 -22.69 23.28
N TYR A 219 14.33 -23.07 24.49
CA TYR A 219 12.97 -22.84 24.93
C TYR A 219 12.62 -21.34 24.98
N ARG A 220 13.48 -20.52 25.58
CA ARG A 220 13.26 -19.07 25.71
C ARG A 220 13.19 -18.37 24.35
N ILE A 221 14.09 -18.72 23.43
CA ILE A 221 14.12 -18.19 22.06
C ILE A 221 12.88 -18.62 21.29
N MET A 222 12.49 -19.89 21.35
CA MET A 222 11.31 -20.39 20.64
C MET A 222 10.01 -19.75 21.12
N VAL A 223 9.89 -19.49 22.42
CA VAL A 223 8.76 -18.72 22.98
C VAL A 223 8.76 -17.28 22.44
N ALA A 224 9.90 -16.60 22.45
CA ALA A 224 10.03 -15.24 21.92
C ALA A 224 9.72 -15.17 20.41
N LEU A 225 10.25 -16.11 19.62
CA LEU A 225 9.98 -16.22 18.18
C LEU A 225 8.50 -16.50 17.91
N ARG A 226 7.85 -17.37 18.68
CA ARG A 226 6.41 -17.64 18.53
C ARG A 226 5.58 -16.38 18.74
N ILE A 227 5.88 -15.60 19.78
CA ILE A 227 5.20 -14.32 20.05
C ILE A 227 5.47 -13.34 18.90
N GLY A 228 6.72 -13.20 18.48
CA GLY A 228 7.11 -12.35 17.35
C GLY A 228 6.39 -12.70 16.05
N PHE A 229 6.32 -13.99 15.69
CA PHE A 229 5.57 -14.45 14.52
C PHE A 229 4.07 -14.17 14.62
N SER A 230 3.48 -14.29 15.81
CA SER A 230 2.06 -13.96 16.01
C SER A 230 1.79 -12.48 15.79
N VAL A 231 2.63 -11.61 16.34
CA VAL A 231 2.50 -10.16 16.15
C VAL A 231 2.71 -9.79 14.69
N ALA A 232 3.75 -10.35 14.06
CA ALA A 232 4.03 -10.12 12.64
C ALA A 232 2.86 -10.55 11.74
N PHE A 233 2.23 -11.71 12.01
CA PHE A 233 1.07 -12.18 11.26
C PHE A 233 -0.09 -11.19 11.29
N VAL A 234 -0.38 -10.63 12.47
CA VAL A 234 -1.43 -9.61 12.64
C VAL A 234 -1.10 -8.35 11.85
N ILE A 235 0.15 -7.86 11.92
CA ILE A 235 0.60 -6.69 11.17
C ILE A 235 0.46 -6.93 9.66
N PHE A 236 0.92 -8.08 9.15
CA PHE A 236 0.77 -8.43 7.74
C PHE A 236 -0.69 -8.50 7.30
N ALA A 237 -1.59 -9.01 8.13
CA ALA A 237 -3.01 -9.04 7.81
C ALA A 237 -3.59 -7.62 7.68
N ILE A 238 -3.24 -6.72 8.61
CA ILE A 238 -3.66 -5.31 8.55
C ILE A 238 -3.13 -4.62 7.29
N VAL A 239 -1.86 -4.84 6.96
CA VAL A 239 -1.24 -4.28 5.74
C VAL A 239 -1.96 -4.76 4.48
N VAL A 240 -2.23 -6.06 4.36
CA VAL A 240 -2.96 -6.60 3.19
C VAL A 240 -4.36 -6.01 3.07
N VAL A 241 -5.08 -5.83 4.18
CA VAL A 241 -6.39 -5.17 4.16
C VAL A 241 -6.27 -3.71 3.72
N ALA A 242 -5.26 -2.98 4.20
CA ALA A 242 -5.01 -1.60 3.78
C ALA A 242 -4.66 -1.50 2.29
N GLU A 243 -3.81 -2.40 1.77
CA GLU A 243 -3.46 -2.50 0.34
C GLU A 243 -4.70 -2.79 -0.51
N LEU A 244 -5.57 -3.71 -0.07
CA LEU A 244 -6.83 -4.01 -0.74
C LEU A 244 -7.77 -2.80 -0.82
N ILE A 245 -7.91 -2.06 0.28
CA ILE A 245 -8.71 -0.82 0.32
C ILE A 245 -8.10 0.24 -0.62
N ALA A 246 -6.78 0.38 -0.63
CA ALA A 246 -6.07 1.30 -1.52
C ALA A 246 -6.29 0.95 -3.00
N VAL A 247 -6.19 -0.33 -3.38
CA VAL A 247 -6.44 -0.78 -4.75
C VAL A 247 -7.91 -0.60 -5.12
N ALA A 248 -8.84 -1.01 -4.26
CA ALA A 248 -10.27 -0.86 -4.52
C ALA A 248 -10.66 0.61 -4.71
N SER A 249 -10.19 1.49 -3.83
CA SER A 249 -10.44 2.93 -3.92
C SER A 249 -9.84 3.55 -5.21
N ALA A 250 -8.61 3.19 -5.57
CA ALA A 250 -8.00 3.61 -6.82
C ALA A 250 -8.78 3.13 -8.06
N LEU A 251 -9.21 1.86 -8.08
CA LEU A 251 -10.00 1.31 -9.19
C LEU A 251 -11.37 1.97 -9.31
N ILE A 252 -12.05 2.26 -8.20
CA ILE A 252 -13.33 2.99 -8.19
C ILE A 252 -13.16 4.37 -8.83
N LEU A 253 -12.10 5.10 -8.47
CA LEU A 253 -11.78 6.41 -9.05
C LEU A 253 -11.46 6.32 -10.55
N VAL A 254 -10.69 5.30 -10.96
CA VAL A 254 -10.41 5.04 -12.39
C VAL A 254 -11.67 4.73 -13.17
N MET A 255 -12.55 3.86 -12.64
CA MET A 255 -13.81 3.48 -13.28
C MET A 255 -14.76 4.67 -13.42
N LYS A 256 -14.85 5.51 -12.38
CA LYS A 256 -15.63 6.76 -12.41
C LYS A 256 -15.11 7.70 -13.50
N SER A 257 -13.80 7.89 -13.56
CA SER A 257 -13.20 8.72 -14.60
C SER A 257 -13.48 8.13 -16.00
N LYS A 258 -13.35 6.80 -16.21
CA LYS A 258 -13.70 6.17 -17.50
C LYS A 258 -15.16 6.42 -17.91
N SER A 259 -16.10 6.36 -16.97
CA SER A 259 -17.52 6.62 -17.21
C SER A 259 -17.77 8.05 -17.71
N SER A 260 -17.13 9.07 -17.11
CA SER A 260 -17.31 10.47 -17.53
C SER A 260 -16.81 10.72 -18.96
N THR A 261 -15.65 10.18 -19.34
CA THR A 261 -15.18 10.32 -20.74
C THR A 261 -16.03 9.55 -21.74
N LEU A 262 -16.52 8.36 -21.37
CA LEU A 262 -17.36 7.57 -22.25
C LEU A 262 -18.72 8.25 -22.46
N LEU A 263 -19.30 8.85 -21.41
CA LEU A 263 -20.51 9.67 -21.50
C LEU A 263 -20.28 10.91 -22.39
N ASN A 264 -19.18 11.64 -22.21
CA ASN A 264 -18.84 12.80 -23.05
C ASN A 264 -18.65 12.40 -24.53
N LYS A 265 -17.99 11.27 -24.78
CA LYS A 265 -17.78 10.74 -26.14
C LYS A 265 -19.09 10.29 -26.78
N MET A 266 -20.01 9.71 -26.01
CA MET A 266 -21.37 9.39 -26.48
C MET A 266 -22.21 10.63 -26.72
N GLY A 267 -22.12 11.65 -25.86
CA GLY A 267 -22.78 12.95 -26.04
C GLY A 267 -22.35 13.65 -27.33
N CYS A 268 -21.04 13.74 -27.58
CA CYS A 268 -20.53 14.27 -28.85
C CYS A 268 -20.92 13.42 -30.06
N ARG A 269 -20.91 12.08 -29.94
CA ARG A 269 -21.34 11.18 -31.04
C ARG A 269 -22.85 11.30 -31.34
N ARG A 270 -23.68 11.53 -30.33
CA ARG A 270 -25.14 11.76 -30.49
C ARG A 270 -25.41 13.11 -31.15
N SER A 271 -24.68 14.17 -30.79
CA SER A 271 -24.76 15.49 -31.43
C SER A 271 -24.40 15.43 -32.92
N HIS A 272 -23.32 14.71 -33.27
CA HIS A 272 -22.89 14.58 -34.66
C HIS A 272 -23.85 13.78 -35.57
N TYR A 273 -24.66 12.87 -35.00
CA TYR A 273 -25.68 12.11 -35.75
C TYR A 273 -27.02 12.85 -35.83
N GLY A 274 -27.36 13.67 -34.83
CA GLY A 274 -28.55 14.53 -34.85
C GLY A 274 -28.49 15.62 -35.94
N SER A 275 -27.30 16.10 -36.28
CA SER A 275 -27.13 17.12 -37.33
C SER A 275 -27.42 16.61 -38.76
N LYS A 276 -27.46 15.29 -39.01
CA LYS A 276 -27.74 14.75 -40.36
C LYS A 276 -29.22 14.59 -40.68
N TYR A 277 -30.11 14.67 -39.69
CA TYR A 277 -31.56 14.49 -39.89
C TYR A 277 -32.35 15.80 -40.06
N TYR A 278 -31.75 16.96 -39.80
CA TYR A 278 -32.41 18.27 -39.89
C TYR A 278 -32.00 19.08 -41.14
N LYS A 279 -31.87 18.43 -42.31
CA LYS A 279 -31.66 19.14 -43.57
C LYS A 279 -32.92 19.33 -44.44
N HIS A 280 -34.07 18.80 -44.01
CA HIS A 280 -35.36 19.04 -44.67
C HIS A 280 -36.52 19.06 -43.66
N ALA A 281 -36.80 20.23 -43.08
CA ALA A 281 -38.09 20.52 -42.46
C ALA A 281 -38.39 22.02 -42.68
N PRO A 282 -39.56 22.39 -43.25
CA PRO A 282 -39.93 23.79 -43.42
C PRO A 282 -40.46 24.37 -42.09
N ASP A 283 -40.04 25.60 -41.84
CA ASP A 283 -40.44 26.58 -40.82
C ASP A 283 -41.59 26.20 -39.88
N GLN A 284 -41.25 25.88 -38.62
CA GLN A 284 -42.13 26.19 -37.49
C GLN A 284 -41.32 26.46 -36.22
N TYR A 285 -41.57 27.64 -35.65
CA TYR A 285 -40.95 28.24 -34.46
C TYR A 285 -40.61 27.22 -33.35
N VAL A 286 -39.32 27.04 -33.05
CA VAL A 286 -38.84 26.57 -31.75
C VAL A 286 -37.69 27.46 -31.33
N ASP A 287 -37.95 28.29 -30.33
CA ASP A 287 -36.96 29.14 -29.66
C ASP A 287 -36.01 28.24 -28.87
N LEU A 288 -34.76 28.12 -29.34
CA LEU A 288 -33.71 27.28 -28.76
C LEU A 288 -32.50 28.11 -28.31
N ASN A 289 -32.74 29.35 -27.89
CA ASN A 289 -31.75 30.24 -27.27
C ASN A 289 -31.23 29.76 -25.88
N SER A 290 -31.35 28.48 -25.51
CA SER A 290 -30.94 27.97 -24.19
C SER A 290 -29.86 26.88 -24.19
N LEU A 291 -29.25 26.51 -25.33
CA LEU A 291 -28.13 25.55 -25.33
C LEU A 291 -26.83 26.23 -25.78
N ARG A 292 -26.43 27.21 -24.99
CA ARG A 292 -25.03 27.59 -24.86
C ARG A 292 -24.30 26.46 -24.14
N SER A 293 -23.60 25.62 -24.90
CA SER A 293 -22.50 24.83 -24.36
C SER A 293 -21.31 25.04 -25.30
N ASP A 294 -20.55 26.08 -24.98
CA ASP A 294 -19.28 26.39 -25.61
C ASP A 294 -18.29 25.21 -25.42
N ASP A 295 -17.43 25.07 -26.44
CA ASP A 295 -16.14 24.37 -26.52
C ASP A 295 -16.10 22.83 -26.41
N CYS A 296 -16.27 22.18 -27.57
CA CYS A 296 -15.61 20.89 -27.85
C CYS A 296 -14.29 21.15 -28.62
N PRO A 297 -13.14 20.65 -28.16
CA PRO A 297 -11.91 20.71 -28.94
C PRO A 297 -12.02 19.79 -30.17
N VAL A 298 -11.94 20.38 -31.36
CA VAL A 298 -11.86 19.65 -32.63
C VAL A 298 -10.43 19.07 -32.76
N PRO A 299 -10.25 17.77 -33.03
CA PRO A 299 -8.95 17.24 -33.41
C PRO A 299 -8.72 17.53 -34.90
N ASP A 300 -7.81 18.46 -35.21
CA ASP A 300 -7.37 18.70 -36.58
C ASP A 300 -6.71 17.43 -37.15
N ARG A 301 -7.37 16.83 -38.14
CA ARG A 301 -6.75 15.93 -39.11
C ARG A 301 -6.50 16.72 -40.39
N HIS A 302 -5.25 17.03 -40.68
CA HIS A 302 -4.82 17.31 -42.05
C HIS A 302 -3.64 16.40 -42.40
N TYR A 303 -3.79 15.63 -43.47
CA TYR A 303 -2.71 14.89 -44.13
C TYR A 303 -2.82 15.05 -45.66
N SER A 304 -1.65 15.23 -46.29
CA SER A 304 -1.31 15.24 -47.74
C SER A 304 -1.77 16.44 -48.58
N GLU A 305 -0.98 17.04 -49.49
CA GLU A 305 0.38 16.80 -49.99
C GLU A 305 0.86 17.95 -50.91
N ARG A 306 2.19 18.16 -51.01
CA ARG A 306 3.02 18.78 -52.10
C ARG A 306 2.71 20.21 -52.63
N PHE A 307 3.71 21.10 -52.55
CA PHE A 307 4.51 21.58 -53.72
C PHE A 307 5.76 22.38 -53.27
N THR A 308 6.91 21.90 -53.78
CA THR A 308 8.25 22.48 -54.02
C THR A 308 8.64 23.92 -53.59
N SER A 309 9.89 23.99 -53.10
CA SER A 309 10.97 24.91 -53.53
C SER A 309 11.36 26.10 -52.63
N GLN A 310 12.67 26.13 -52.34
CA GLN A 310 13.57 27.28 -52.19
C GLN A 310 13.80 27.98 -50.83
N LYS A 311 15.04 27.78 -50.35
CA LYS A 311 16.05 28.80 -49.97
C LYS A 311 15.71 29.79 -48.84
N LYS A 312 16.58 29.78 -47.82
CA LYS A 312 17.70 30.72 -47.58
C LYS A 312 17.73 31.28 -46.13
N TYR A 313 18.95 31.19 -45.58
CA TYR A 313 19.52 31.80 -44.37
C TYR A 313 19.13 31.20 -43.02
#